data_AF-A0A073J1Z9-F1
#
_entry.id   AF-A0A073J1Z9-F1
#
_cell.length_a   1.000
_cell.length_b   1.000
_cell.length_c   1.000
_cell.angle_alpha   90.00
_cell.angle_beta   90.00
_cell.angle_gamma   90.00
#
_symmetry.space_group_name_H-M   'P 1'
#
loop_
_entity.id
_entity.type
_entity.pdbx_description
1 polymer ?
#
loop_
_entity_poly.entity_id
_entity_poly.type
_entity_poly.pdbx_seq_one_letter_code
_entity_poly.pdbx_strand_id
1 'polypeptide(L)'
;MLIYGLKTCDTCRKAIRALPQATFVDVRKEGVPADVMAQAQATFGDALTNTRSTTWRGLDDATRALPQLQVLAEHPSLMKRPLIVDGDRMHLGWDAATRAALGVEG
;
A
#
# COMPACT_ATOMS: atom_id res chain seq x y z
N MET A 1 -0.63 -3.95 14.47
CA MET A 1 -0.76 -3.09 13.29
C MET A 1 0.46 -3.28 12.40
N LEU A 2 0.24 -3.46 11.09
CA LEU A 2 1.30 -3.61 10.08
C LEU A 2 1.23 -2.45 9.10
N ILE A 3 2.40 -1.93 8.70
CA ILE A 3 2.52 -0.89 7.67
C ILE A 3 3.35 -1.45 6.52
N TYR A 4 2.70 -1.70 5.39
CA TYR A 4 3.35 -2.10 4.15
C TYR A 4 3.70 -0.87 3.33
N GLY A 5 4.98 -0.71 3.03
CA GLY A 5 5.43 0.45 2.26
C GLY A 5 6.84 0.31 1.72
N LEU A 6 7.41 1.45 1.33
CA LEU A 6 8.82 1.55 0.94
C LEU A 6 9.53 2.45 1.94
N LYS A 7 10.73 2.07 2.38
CA LYS A 7 11.56 2.92 3.26
C LYS A 7 11.85 4.29 2.66
N THR A 8 11.91 4.38 1.34
CA THR A 8 12.15 5.62 0.59
C THR A 8 10.92 6.53 0.47
N CYS A 9 9.73 6.07 0.84
CA CYS A 9 8.48 6.81 0.72
C CYS A 9 8.23 7.75 1.91
N ASP A 10 8.12 9.05 1.66
CA ASP A 10 7.87 10.07 2.70
C ASP A 10 6.60 9.83 3.50
N THR A 11 5.50 9.45 2.83
CA THR A 11 4.23 9.18 3.52
C THR A 11 4.34 7.95 4.42
N CYS A 12 5.08 6.91 4.01
CA CYS A 12 5.37 5.76 4.87
C CYS A 12 6.18 6.18 6.09
N ARG A 13 7.22 7.00 5.93
CA ARG A 13 8.01 7.51 7.06
C ARG A 13 7.16 8.29 8.06
N LYS A 14 6.22 9.11 7.58
CA LYS A 14 5.28 9.84 8.44
C LYS A 14 4.36 8.89 9.20
N ALA A 15 3.80 7.89 8.53
CA ALA A 15 2.96 6.88 9.16
C ALA A 15 3.69 6.10 10.26
N ILE A 16 4.91 5.61 9.97
CA ILE A 16 5.75 4.87 10.95
C ILE A 16 6.05 5.72 12.18
N ARG A 17 6.39 7.00 11.99
CA ARG A 17 6.67 7.92 13.11
C ARG A 17 5.45 8.16 13.99
N ALA A 18 4.27 8.21 13.38
CA ALA A 18 3.04 8.48 14.08
C ALA A 18 2.42 7.22 14.72
N LEU A 19 2.87 6.04 14.30
CA LEU A 19 2.42 4.74 14.77
C LEU A 19 3.62 3.92 15.28
N PRO A 20 4.26 4.31 16.39
CA PRO A 20 5.51 3.70 16.85
C PRO A 20 5.37 2.21 17.22
N GLN A 21 4.16 1.76 17.57
CA GLN A 21 3.84 0.36 17.85
C GLN A 21 3.58 -0.50 16.60
N ALA A 22 3.55 0.10 15.41
CA ALA A 22 3.29 -0.64 14.17
C ALA A 22 4.59 -1.27 13.63
N THR A 23 4.47 -2.48 13.11
CA THR A 23 5.59 -3.15 12.43
C THR A 23 5.61 -2.75 10.96
N PHE A 24 6.74 -2.24 10.48
CA PHE A 24 6.92 -1.85 9.08
C PHE A 24 7.47 -3.01 8.24
N VAL A 25 6.86 -3.26 7.09
CA VAL A 25 7.25 -4.29 6.12
C VAL A 25 7.61 -3.60 4.80
N ASP A 26 8.83 -3.83 4.30
CA ASP A 26 9.27 -3.27 3.02
C ASP A 26 8.80 -4.15 1.86
N VAL A 27 7.82 -3.66 1.09
CA VAL A 27 7.18 -4.45 0.03
C VAL A 27 8.11 -4.84 -1.12
N ARG A 28 9.26 -4.18 -1.29
CA ARG A 28 10.25 -4.60 -2.31
C ARG A 28 11.14 -5.74 -1.83
N LYS A 29 11.39 -5.83 -0.52
CA LYS A 29 12.30 -6.82 0.06
C LYS A 29 11.55 -8.05 0.56
N GLU A 30 10.44 -7.82 1.23
CA GLU A 30 9.68 -8.83 1.97
C GLU A 30 8.41 -9.23 1.21
N GLY A 31 7.94 -8.39 0.28
CA GLY A 31 6.67 -8.57 -0.40
C GLY A 31 5.48 -8.27 0.52
N VAL A 32 4.28 -8.52 0.00
CA VAL A 32 3.04 -8.50 0.78
C VAL A 32 2.42 -9.89 0.68
N PRO A 33 1.99 -10.51 1.79
CA PRO A 33 1.30 -11.79 1.76
C PRO A 33 0.08 -11.78 0.82
N ALA A 34 -0.16 -12.90 0.13
CA ALA A 34 -1.19 -12.98 -0.91
C ALA A 34 -2.62 -12.78 -0.36
N ASP A 35 -2.88 -13.27 0.84
CA ASP A 35 -4.13 -13.07 1.59
C ASP A 35 -4.37 -11.60 1.93
N VAL A 36 -3.33 -10.90 2.42
CA VAL A 36 -3.39 -9.46 2.69
C VAL A 36 -3.64 -8.67 1.40
N MET A 37 -2.98 -9.03 0.30
CA MET A 37 -3.20 -8.39 -1.00
C MET A 37 -4.60 -8.63 -1.55
N ALA A 38 -5.13 -9.85 -1.42
CA ALA A 38 -6.49 -10.18 -1.85
C ALA A 38 -7.52 -9.39 -1.04
N GLN A 39 -7.35 -9.30 0.29
CA GLN A 39 -8.22 -8.50 1.14
C GLN A 39 -8.12 -7.00 0.85
N ALA A 40 -6.91 -6.49 0.59
CA ALA A 40 -6.70 -5.10 0.19
C ALA A 40 -7.35 -4.80 -1.16
N GLN A 41 -7.25 -5.70 -2.13
CA GLN A 41 -7.94 -5.56 -3.41
C GLN A 41 -9.46 -5.58 -3.23
N ALA A 42 -9.99 -6.50 -2.43
CA ALA A 42 -11.44 -6.54 -2.15
C ALA A 42 -11.93 -5.25 -1.47
N THR A 43 -11.08 -4.63 -0.64
CA THR A 43 -11.43 -3.41 0.11
C THR A 43 -11.30 -2.14 -0.73
N PHE A 44 -10.24 -2.01 -1.54
CA PHE A 44 -9.88 -0.77 -2.23
C PHE A 44 -10.03 -0.82 -3.75
N GLY A 45 -10.18 -2.00 -4.34
CA GLY A 45 -10.22 -2.21 -5.79
C GLY A 45 -9.05 -1.54 -6.50
N ASP A 46 -9.36 -0.79 -7.55
CA ASP A 46 -8.39 -0.09 -8.40
C ASP A 46 -7.54 0.93 -7.63
N ALA A 47 -8.03 1.46 -6.50
CA ALA A 47 -7.29 2.45 -5.71
C ALA A 47 -6.01 1.87 -5.10
N LEU A 48 -5.93 0.53 -4.95
CA LEU A 48 -4.73 -0.18 -4.49
C LEU A 48 -3.54 0.00 -5.45
N THR A 49 -3.77 0.25 -6.73
CA THR A 49 -2.72 0.49 -7.72
C THR A 49 -2.46 1.98 -7.90
N ASN A 50 -1.20 2.40 -7.78
CA ASN A 50 -0.78 3.77 -8.06
C ASN A 50 -0.63 4.01 -9.57
N THR A 51 -1.77 4.23 -10.23
CA THR A 51 -1.86 4.54 -11.67
C THR A 51 -1.23 5.88 -12.05
N ARG A 52 -0.88 6.73 -11.08
CA ARG A 52 -0.21 8.02 -11.29
C ARG A 52 1.32 7.91 -11.30
N SER A 53 1.87 6.74 -10.95
CA SER A 53 3.31 6.53 -10.89
C SER A 53 3.96 6.47 -12.27
N THR A 54 5.24 6.83 -12.35
CA THR A 54 6.03 6.69 -13.59
C THR A 54 6.15 5.22 -14.01
N THR A 55 6.27 4.29 -13.06
CA THR A 55 6.26 2.85 -13.35
C THR A 55 4.98 2.45 -14.06
N TRP A 56 3.80 2.87 -13.58
CA TRP A 56 2.53 2.53 -14.24
C TRP A 56 2.47 3.07 -15.67
N ARG A 57 2.85 4.35 -15.84
CA ARG A 57 2.87 5.00 -17.15
C ARG A 57 3.85 4.37 -18.14
N GLY A 58 4.90 3.71 -17.63
CA GLY A 58 5.89 2.99 -18.43
C GLY A 58 5.52 1.54 -18.77
N LEU A 59 4.47 0.97 -18.16
CA LEU A 59 3.98 -0.36 -18.53
C LEU A 59 3.30 -0.32 -19.91
N ASP A 60 3.44 -1.42 -20.65
CA ASP A 60 2.69 -1.66 -21.88
C ASP A 60 1.23 -2.08 -21.58
N ASP A 61 0.40 -2.07 -22.62
CA ASP A 61 -1.02 -2.37 -22.48
C ASP A 61 -1.27 -3.84 -22.14
N ALA A 62 -0.41 -4.76 -22.60
CA ALA A 62 -0.50 -6.18 -22.28
C ALA A 62 -0.32 -6.43 -20.78
N THR A 63 0.69 -5.81 -20.16
CA THR A 63 0.94 -5.91 -18.72
C THR A 63 -0.20 -5.24 -17.93
N ARG A 64 -0.71 -4.10 -18.39
CA ARG A 64 -1.84 -3.43 -17.73
C ARG A 64 -3.15 -4.21 -17.79
N ALA A 65 -3.30 -5.10 -18.77
CA ALA A 65 -4.48 -5.98 -18.91
C ALA A 65 -4.41 -7.23 -18.03
N LEU A 66 -3.25 -7.53 -17.41
CA LEU A 66 -3.13 -8.64 -16.46
C LEU A 66 -3.96 -8.39 -15.20
N PRO A 67 -4.32 -9.45 -14.45
CA PRO A 67 -4.97 -9.31 -13.14
C PRO A 67 -4.17 -8.39 -12.22
N GLN A 68 -4.85 -7.46 -11.54
CA GLN A 68 -4.21 -6.43 -10.71
C GLN A 68 -3.21 -7.01 -9.70
N LEU A 69 -3.54 -8.12 -9.03
CA LEU A 69 -2.63 -8.76 -8.07
C LEU A 69 -1.38 -9.31 -8.73
N GLN A 70 -1.49 -9.82 -9.97
CA GLN A 70 -0.34 -10.27 -10.74
C GLN A 70 0.57 -9.08 -11.08
N VAL A 71 -0.01 -7.98 -11.58
CA VAL A 71 0.75 -6.74 -11.87
C VAL A 71 1.45 -6.21 -10.62
N LEU A 72 0.78 -6.25 -9.46
CA LEU A 72 1.35 -5.79 -8.19
C LEU A 72 2.41 -6.75 -7.63
N ALA A 73 2.33 -8.05 -7.92
CA ALA A 73 3.37 -9.01 -7.56
C ALA A 73 4.63 -8.82 -8.41
N GLU A 74 4.47 -8.59 -9.72
CA GLU A 74 5.58 -8.32 -10.66
C GLU A 74 6.18 -6.93 -10.44
N HIS A 75 5.36 -5.97 -10.03
CA HIS A 75 5.77 -4.59 -9.78
C HIS A 75 5.28 -4.08 -8.40
N PRO A 76 5.87 -4.52 -7.28
CA PRO A 76 5.44 -4.13 -5.92
C PRO A 76 5.51 -2.62 -5.67
N SER A 77 6.33 -1.90 -6.45
CA SER A 77 6.41 -0.45 -6.41
C SER A 77 5.14 0.25 -6.87
N LEU A 78 4.22 -0.44 -7.57
CA LEU A 78 2.93 0.08 -8.02
C LEU A 78 1.87 0.06 -6.93
N MET A 79 2.02 -0.74 -5.88
CA MET A 79 1.08 -0.69 -4.77
C MET A 79 1.04 0.73 -4.21
N LYS A 80 -0.16 1.27 -4.01
CA LYS A 80 -0.37 2.54 -3.33
C LYS A 80 0.02 2.37 -1.86
N ARG A 81 0.68 3.40 -1.32
CA ARG A 81 1.38 3.32 -0.04
C ARG A 81 1.15 4.54 0.84
N PRO A 82 1.23 4.37 2.17
CA PRO A 82 1.30 3.09 2.89
C PRO A 82 -0.01 2.29 2.78
N LEU A 83 0.07 0.96 2.82
CA LEU A 83 -1.08 0.10 3.15
C LEU A 83 -0.95 -0.27 4.63
N ILE A 84 -1.97 0.04 5.43
CA ILE A 84 -1.96 -0.14 6.88
C ILE A 84 -3.01 -1.18 7.24
N VAL A 85 -2.61 -2.20 7.98
CA VAL A 85 -3.50 -3.25 8.49
C VAL A 85 -3.61 -3.10 9.99
N ASP A 86 -4.83 -2.83 10.47
CA ASP A 86 -5.19 -2.62 11.86
C ASP A 86 -6.30 -3.59 12.28
N GLY A 87 -5.90 -4.79 12.74
CA GLY A 87 -6.85 -5.88 12.95
C GLY A 87 -7.55 -6.25 11.65
N ASP A 88 -8.88 -6.17 11.64
CA ASP A 88 -9.71 -6.44 10.47
C ASP A 88 -9.89 -5.22 9.54
N ARG A 89 -9.36 -4.06 9.93
CA ARG A 89 -9.47 -2.82 9.14
C ARG A 89 -8.22 -2.60 8.31
N MET A 90 -8.42 -2.07 7.11
CA MET A 90 -7.32 -1.64 6.25
C MET A 90 -7.46 -0.16 5.93
N HIS A 91 -6.33 0.53 5.81
CA HIS A 91 -6.25 1.91 5.36
C HIS A 91 -5.23 2.05 4.23
N LEU A 92 -5.53 2.90 3.25
CA LEU A 92 -4.70 3.08 2.07
C LEU A 92 -4.29 4.54 1.88
N GLY A 93 -3.01 4.80 2.05
CA GLY A 93 -2.43 6.13 2.05
C GLY A 93 -2.26 6.70 3.46
N TRP A 94 -1.88 7.98 3.53
CA TRP A 94 -1.66 8.69 4.79
C TRP A 94 -2.30 10.08 4.73
N ASP A 95 -3.59 10.10 4.39
CA ASP A 95 -4.41 11.32 4.33
C ASP A 95 -5.07 11.64 5.68
N ALA A 96 -5.83 12.74 5.73
CA ALA A 96 -6.49 13.18 6.95
C ALA A 96 -7.54 12.15 7.45
N ALA A 97 -8.23 11.48 6.53
CA ALA A 97 -9.22 10.45 6.86
C ALA A 97 -8.56 9.24 7.53
N THR A 98 -7.43 8.77 6.98
CA THR A 98 -6.64 7.67 7.56
C THR A 98 -6.12 8.05 8.95
N ARG A 99 -5.58 9.26 9.10
CA ARG A 99 -5.08 9.77 10.39
C ARG A 99 -6.18 9.83 11.45
N ALA A 100 -7.34 10.40 11.10
CA ALA A 100 -8.50 10.45 12.01
C ALA A 100 -9.01 9.06 12.39
N ALA A 101 -9.11 8.14 11.43
CA ALA A 101 -9.56 6.77 11.68
C ALA A 101 -8.63 5.97 12.62
N LEU A 102 -7.33 6.28 12.58
CA LEU A 102 -6.30 5.66 13.42
C LEU A 102 -6.07 6.42 14.74
N GLY A 103 -6.86 7.46 15.03
CA GLY A 103 -6.72 8.27 16.25
C GLY A 103 -5.42 9.06 16.32
N VAL A 104 -4.82 9.36 15.16
CA VAL A 104 -3.54 10.07 15.06
C VAL A 104 -3.84 11.50 14.65
N GLU A 105 -4.17 12.35 15.62
CA GLU A 105 -4.38 13.78 15.36
C GLU A 105 -3.02 14.49 15.17
N GLY A 106 -2.88 15.14 14.01
CA GLY A 106 -1.69 15.87 13.59
C GLY A 106 -1.91 16.63 12.30
#